data_AF-A0A368TDL2-F1
#
_entry.id   AF-A0A368TDL2-F1
#
_cell.length_a   1.000
_cell.length_b   1.000
_cell.length_c   1.000
_cell.angle_alpha   90.00
_cell.angle_beta   90.00
_cell.angle_gamma   90.00
#
_symmetry.space_group_name_H-M   'P 1'
#
loop_
_entity.id
_entity.type
_entity.pdbx_description
1 polymer ?
#
loop_
_entity_poly.entity_id
_entity_poly.type
_entity_poly.pdbx_seq_one_letter_code
_entity_poly.pdbx_strand_id
1 'polypeptide(L)'
;MIVIDASAIAKYVLKEEHWEQVRDYLTAEPRSLDLALAEVSNAIWKHQVIYRKISSSEAKVLFKVLQKLGADVLILESFVGYLSGATEIAVKLGLDVVFIE
;
A
#
# COMPACT_ATOMS: atom_id res chain seq x y z
N MET A 1 -13.84 4.78 11.42
CA MET A 1 -13.46 4.15 10.15
C MET A 1 -12.00 4.49 9.90
N ILE A 2 -11.11 3.51 9.90
CA ILE A 2 -9.68 3.73 9.63
C ILE A 2 -9.48 3.52 8.13
N VAL A 3 -8.89 4.52 7.47
CA VAL A 3 -8.40 4.41 6.10
C VAL A 3 -6.89 4.32 6.18
N ILE A 4 -6.31 3.29 5.56
CA ILE A 4 -4.88 3.07 5.52
C ILE A 4 -4.37 3.29 4.10
N ASP A 5 -3.31 4.08 3.99
CA ASP A 5 -2.66 4.40 2.73
C ASP A 5 -1.61 3.34 2.34
N ALA A 6 -1.23 3.30 1.07
CA ALA A 6 -0.21 2.42 0.53
C ALA A 6 1.12 2.56 1.26
N SER A 7 1.54 3.77 1.61
CA SER A 7 2.77 4.04 2.35
C SER A 7 2.81 3.32 3.72
N ALA A 8 1.69 3.34 4.45
CA ALA A 8 1.57 2.63 5.73
C ALA A 8 1.58 1.11 5.56
N ILE A 9 0.91 0.58 4.53
CA ILE A 9 0.96 -0.85 4.19
C ILE A 9 2.39 -1.26 3.80
N ALA A 10 3.07 -0.46 2.99
CA ALA A 10 4.45 -0.71 2.56
C ALA A 10 5.39 -0.76 3.77
N LYS A 11 5.29 0.22 4.67
CA LYS A 11 6.01 0.23 5.95
C LYS A 11 5.85 -1.07 6.73
N TYR A 12 4.61 -1.58 6.83
CA TYR A 12 4.32 -2.84 7.52
C TYR A 12 4.91 -4.08 6.82
N VAL A 13 4.76 -4.15 5.49
CA VAL A 13 5.20 -5.29 4.66
C VAL A 13 6.72 -5.34 4.59
N LEU A 14 7.37 -4.21 4.34
CA LEU A 14 8.82 -4.08 4.19
C LEU A 14 9.59 -4.08 5.51
N LYS A 15 8.87 -4.09 6.66
CA LYS A 15 9.46 -4.03 8.01
C LYS A 15 10.37 -2.83 8.21
N GLU A 16 9.93 -1.69 7.72
CA GLU A 16 10.59 -0.41 7.93
C GLU A 16 10.54 0.01 9.41
N GLU A 17 11.32 1.04 9.77
CA GLU A 17 11.41 1.52 11.15
C GLU A 17 10.02 1.88 11.71
N HIS A 18 9.68 1.33 12.88
CA HIS A 18 8.38 1.49 13.55
C HIS A 18 7.18 0.85 12.83
N TRP A 19 7.40 -0.18 12.00
CA TRP A 19 6.31 -0.93 11.37
C TRP A 19 5.32 -1.52 12.37
N GLU A 20 5.74 -1.78 13.62
CA GLU A 20 4.91 -2.34 14.68
C GLU A 20 3.72 -1.43 15.02
N GLN A 21 3.87 -0.11 14.87
CA GLN A 21 2.79 0.85 15.11
C GLN A 21 1.67 0.69 14.08
N VAL A 22 1.99 0.26 12.86
CA VAL A 22 1.00 0.02 11.80
C VAL A 22 0.16 -1.23 12.10
N ARG A 23 0.75 -2.21 12.78
CA ARG A 23 0.10 -3.49 13.10
C ARG A 23 -1.21 -3.28 13.85
N ASP A 24 -1.25 -2.35 14.79
CA ASP A 24 -2.42 -2.12 15.63
C ASP A 24 -3.60 -1.61 14.79
N TYR A 25 -3.33 -0.75 13.80
CA TYR A 25 -4.36 -0.27 12.85
C TYR A 25 -4.84 -1.36 11.89
N LEU A 26 -4.01 -2.35 11.56
CA LEU A 26 -4.40 -3.48 10.70
C LEU A 26 -5.39 -4.43 11.39
N THR A 27 -5.45 -4.44 12.73
CA THR A 27 -6.42 -5.28 13.46
C THR A 27 -7.83 -4.71 13.52
N ALA A 28 -8.02 -3.46 13.09
CA ALA A 28 -9.27 -2.72 13.20
C ALA A 28 -10.09 -2.70 11.90
N GLU A 29 -9.97 -3.75 11.07
CA GLU A 29 -10.63 -3.90 9.76
C GLU A 29 -10.50 -2.63 8.87
N PRO A 30 -9.26 -2.17 8.57
CA PRO A 30 -9.06 -0.92 7.87
C PRO A 30 -9.49 -1.00 6.41
N ARG A 31 -9.90 0.15 5.87
CA ARG A 31 -10.21 0.32 4.45
C ARG A 31 -8.99 0.84 3.69
N SER A 32 -8.83 0.38 2.47
CA SER A 32 -7.84 0.89 1.53
C SER A 32 -8.41 0.85 0.12
N LEU A 33 -7.81 1.60 -0.80
CA LEU A 33 -8.08 1.43 -2.22
C LEU A 33 -7.34 0.21 -2.75
N ASP A 34 -7.93 -0.48 -3.73
CA ASP A 34 -7.27 -1.57 -4.49
C ASP A 34 -5.96 -1.11 -5.15
N LEU A 35 -5.86 0.16 -5.52
CA LEU A 35 -4.65 0.83 -6.01
C LEU A 35 -3.45 0.67 -5.05
N ALA A 36 -3.69 0.66 -3.74
CA ALA A 36 -2.62 0.55 -2.75
C ALA A 36 -1.83 -0.77 -2.88
N LEU A 37 -2.47 -1.85 -3.36
CA LEU A 37 -1.76 -3.10 -3.62
C LEU A 37 -0.73 -2.95 -4.75
N ALA A 38 -1.03 -2.14 -5.77
CA ALA A 38 -0.12 -1.88 -6.87
C ALA A 38 1.06 -1.01 -6.42
N GLU A 39 0.78 0.04 -5.63
CA GLU A 39 1.80 0.94 -5.08
C GLU A 39 2.76 0.20 -4.14
N VAL A 40 2.24 -0.62 -3.21
CA VAL A 40 3.08 -1.44 -2.32
C VAL A 40 3.87 -2.48 -3.12
N SER A 41 3.27 -3.06 -4.17
CA SER A 41 3.99 -3.97 -5.06
C SER A 41 5.17 -3.28 -5.74
N ASN A 42 5.01 -2.02 -6.14
CA ASN A 42 6.10 -1.22 -6.69
C ASN A 42 7.20 -0.97 -5.66
N ALA A 43 6.84 -0.67 -4.41
CA ALA A 43 7.80 -0.49 -3.32
C ALA A 43 8.64 -1.78 -3.06
N ILE A 44 8.01 -2.96 -3.07
CA ILE A 44 8.70 -4.27 -2.99
C ILE A 44 9.65 -4.44 -4.18
N TRP A 45 9.15 -4.16 -5.40
CA TRP A 45 9.97 -4.26 -6.61
C TRP A 45 11.18 -3.33 -6.57
N LYS A 46 11.03 -2.08 -6.10
CA LYS A 46 12.14 -1.13 -5.93
C LYS A 46 13.18 -1.63 -4.95
N HIS A 47 12.75 -2.20 -3.83
CA HIS A 47 13.64 -2.83 -2.85
C HIS A 47 14.47 -3.97 -3.45
N GLN A 48 13.86 -4.76 -4.34
CA GLN A 48 14.55 -5.86 -5.01
C GLN A 48 15.47 -5.38 -6.14
N VAL A 49 14.96 -4.55 -7.06
CA VAL A 49 15.59 -4.28 -8.35
C VAL A 49 16.45 -3.02 -8.33
N ILE A 50 15.95 -1.94 -7.74
CA ILE A 50 16.62 -0.64 -7.73
C ILE A 50 17.61 -0.57 -6.56
N TYR A 51 17.13 -0.84 -5.35
CA TYR A 51 17.95 -0.71 -4.14
C TYR A 51 18.77 -1.96 -3.83
N ARG A 52 18.43 -3.10 -4.43
CA ARG A 52 19.10 -4.40 -4.23
C ARG A 52 19.23 -4.77 -2.74
N LYS A 53 18.22 -4.38 -1.94
CA LYS A 53 18.16 -4.60 -0.49
C LYS A 53 17.64 -5.99 -0.12
N ILE A 54 16.88 -6.61 -1.02
CA ILE A 54 16.28 -7.94 -0.81
C ILE A 54 16.53 -8.84 -2.03
N SER A 55 16.64 -10.14 -1.79
CA SER A 55 16.74 -11.16 -2.81
C SER A 55 15.40 -11.40 -3.53
N SER A 56 15.45 -12.11 -4.66
CA SER A 56 14.23 -12.54 -5.36
C SER A 56 13.35 -13.46 -4.51
N SER A 57 13.96 -14.30 -3.66
CA SER A 57 13.22 -15.15 -2.71
C SER A 57 12.50 -14.33 -1.66
N GLU A 58 13.16 -13.32 -1.08
CA GLU A 58 12.54 -12.43 -0.09
C GLU A 58 11.40 -11.62 -0.70
N ALA A 59 11.60 -11.04 -1.90
CA ALA A 59 10.55 -10.32 -2.61
C ALA A 59 9.31 -11.19 -2.86
N LYS A 60 9.49 -12.46 -3.26
CA LYS A 60 8.38 -13.42 -3.42
C LYS A 60 7.61 -13.65 -2.11
N VAL A 61 8.30 -13.68 -0.97
CA VAL A 61 7.64 -13.78 0.35
C VAL A 61 6.83 -12.52 0.62
N LEU A 62 7.39 -11.33 0.37
CA LEU A 62 6.70 -10.06 0.59
C LEU A 62 5.46 -9.90 -0.30
N PHE A 63 5.53 -10.30 -1.58
CA PHE A 63 4.34 -10.30 -2.45
C PHE A 63 3.24 -11.23 -1.92
N LYS A 64 3.59 -12.40 -1.37
CA LYS A 64 2.61 -13.29 -0.73
C LYS A 64 2.01 -12.68 0.54
N VAL A 65 2.81 -11.97 1.33
CA VAL A 65 2.32 -11.24 2.52
C VAL A 65 1.32 -10.16 2.09
N LEU A 66 1.65 -9.36 1.07
CA LEU A 66 0.76 -8.33 0.54
C LEU A 66 -0.55 -8.91 0.03
N GLN A 67 -0.51 -10.02 -0.72
CA GLN A 67 -1.70 -10.71 -1.21
C GLN A 67 -2.62 -11.17 -0.07
N LYS A 68 -2.04 -11.74 1.01
CA LYS A 68 -2.82 -12.15 2.19
C LYS A 68 -3.40 -10.96 2.93
N LEU A 69 -2.65 -9.87 3.08
CA LEU A 69 -3.20 -8.65 3.68
C LEU A 69 -4.39 -8.12 2.89
N GLY A 70 -4.26 -8.03 1.56
CA GLY A 70 -5.35 -7.58 0.69
C GLY A 70 -6.58 -8.49 0.69
N ALA A 71 -6.40 -9.80 0.87
CA ALA A 71 -7.49 -10.77 0.85
C ALA A 71 -8.18 -10.95 2.21
N ASP A 72 -7.40 -10.96 3.30
CA ASP A 72 -7.85 -11.43 4.61
C ASP A 72 -7.99 -10.32 5.66
N VAL A 73 -7.36 -9.14 5.43
CA VAL A 73 -7.23 -8.08 6.46
C VAL A 73 -7.83 -6.76 6.00
N LEU A 74 -7.62 -6.36 4.75
CA LEU A 74 -8.06 -5.07 4.23
C LEU A 74 -9.45 -5.16 3.61
N ILE A 75 -10.30 -4.18 3.91
CA ILE A 75 -11.52 -3.93 3.15
C ILE A 75 -11.12 -3.06 1.95
N LEU A 76 -10.99 -3.69 0.78
CA LEU A 76 -10.58 -3.00 -0.44
C LEU A 76 -11.77 -2.37 -1.16
N GLU A 77 -11.63 -1.08 -1.46
CA GLU A 77 -12.56 -0.34 -2.29
C GLU A 77 -11.96 -0.06 -3.67
N SER A 78 -12.81 0.04 -4.68
CA SER A 78 -12.35 0.28 -6.05
C SER A 78 -11.90 1.72 -6.24
N PHE A 79 -10.63 1.93 -6.59
CA PHE A 79 -10.09 3.24 -6.94
C PHE A 79 -10.85 3.91 -8.09
N VAL A 80 -11.26 3.14 -9.09
CA VAL A 80 -12.00 3.67 -10.25
C VAL A 80 -13.31 4.33 -9.82
N GLY A 81 -13.97 3.80 -8.78
CA GLY A 81 -15.18 4.40 -8.20
C GLY A 81 -14.95 5.80 -7.62
N TYR A 82 -13.72 6.13 -7.25
CA TYR A 82 -13.35 7.42 -6.67
C TYR A 82 -12.62 8.35 -7.63
N LEU A 83 -12.24 7.88 -8.83
CA LEU A 83 -11.33 8.59 -9.73
C LEU A 83 -11.80 10.01 -10.09
N SER A 84 -13.09 10.20 -10.37
CA SER A 84 -13.64 11.52 -10.72
C SER A 84 -13.47 12.51 -9.57
N GLY A 85 -13.92 12.12 -8.36
CA GLY A 85 -13.82 12.97 -7.18
C GLY A 85 -12.36 13.21 -6.75
N ALA A 86 -11.52 12.17 -6.82
CA ALA A 86 -10.10 12.27 -6.54
C ALA A 86 -9.40 13.25 -7.48
N THR A 87 -9.73 13.23 -8.77
CA THR A 87 -9.16 14.16 -9.77
C THR A 87 -9.55 15.60 -9.49
N GLU A 88 -10.82 15.87 -9.18
CA GLU A 88 -11.30 17.22 -8.85
C GLU A 88 -10.60 17.78 -7.60
N ILE A 89 -10.48 16.95 -6.56
CA ILE A 89 -9.79 17.30 -5.32
C ILE A 89 -8.30 17.56 -5.60
N ALA A 90 -7.66 16.68 -6.36
CA ALA A 90 -6.24 16.77 -6.68
C ALA A 90 -5.92 18.07 -7.44
N VAL A 91 -6.68 18.40 -8.47
CA VAL A 91 -6.51 19.68 -9.21
C VAL A 91 -6.72 20.88 -8.31
N LYS A 92 -7.76 20.84 -7.45
CA LYS A 92 -8.07 21.95 -6.54
C LYS A 92 -6.98 22.18 -5.50
N LEU A 93 -6.35 21.11 -5.02
CA LEU A 93 -5.38 21.15 -3.93
C LEU A 93 -3.92 21.09 -4.40
N GLY A 94 -3.68 20.92 -5.71
CA GLY A 94 -2.33 20.75 -6.26
C GLY A 94 -1.68 19.44 -5.84
N LEU A 95 -2.48 18.39 -5.65
CA LEU A 95 -2.03 17.04 -5.30
C LEU A 95 -1.95 16.19 -6.57
N ASP A 96 -1.25 15.07 -6.46
CA ASP A 96 -1.36 13.99 -7.45
C ASP A 96 -2.58 13.10 -7.14
N VAL A 97 -3.03 12.35 -8.14
CA VAL A 97 -4.17 11.41 -8.02
C VAL A 97 -3.70 9.98 -7.74
N VAL A 98 -2.45 9.65 -8.08
CA VAL A 98 -1.82 8.33 -8.01
C VAL A 98 -0.33 8.53 -7.76
N PHE A 99 0.13 8.19 -6.55
CA PHE A 99 1.53 8.40 -6.16
C PHE A 99 2.26 7.06 -6.12
N ILE A 100 2.95 6.74 -7.22
CA ILE A 100 3.78 5.54 -7.31
C ILE A 100 5.23 5.92 -6.92
N GLU A 101 5.54 5.82 -5.62
CA GLU A 101 6.89 6.00 -5.03
C GLU A 101 7.94 5.14 -5.69
#